data_AF-A0ABD3WWX4-F1
#
_entry.id   AF-A0ABD3WWX4-F1
#
_cell.length_a   1.000
_cell.length_b   1.000
_cell.length_c   1.000
_cell.angle_alpha   90.00
_cell.angle_beta   90.00
_cell.angle_gamma   90.00
#
_symmetry.space_group_name_H-M   'P 1'
#
loop_
_entity.id
_entity.type
_entity.pdbx_description
1 polymer ?
#
loop_
_entity_poly.entity_id
_entity_poly.type
_entity_poly.pdbx_seq_one_letter_code
_entity_poly.pdbx_strand_id
1 'polypeptide(L)'
;MACRIVVRRLSALTRSHSRRAYASNLPRLASTQFSQIAQRLQSTSFRYCQLRSLSATTGDQFLINIQDAKDFQEKVIDSKIPVVVDFHATWCGPCKLLGPRLETIIAGKKGKVILAKVDIDENADIAMKYGVQAVPTVLAIKNGTSIDKFVGLQDDDQIQTFVEKLC
;
A
#
# COMPACT_ATOMS: atom_id res chain seq x y z
N MET A 1 -43.51 -38.12 32.00
CA MET A 1 -43.72 -37.20 33.15
C MET A 1 -43.51 -35.78 32.66
N ALA A 2 -44.57 -34.98 32.67
CA ALA A 2 -44.64 -33.64 32.10
C ALA A 2 -44.49 -32.57 33.20
N CYS A 3 -43.88 -31.42 32.87
CA CYS A 3 -44.10 -30.09 33.45
C CYS A 3 -43.25 -29.11 32.61
N ARG A 4 -43.73 -28.34 31.61
CA ARG A 4 -44.90 -27.46 31.45
C ARG A 4 -44.80 -26.16 32.27
N ILE A 5 -44.91 -25.03 31.54
CA ILE A 5 -45.39 -23.67 31.97
C ILE A 5 -44.26 -22.81 32.60
N VAL A 6 -43.99 -21.53 32.27
CA VAL A 6 -44.85 -20.41 31.88
C VAL A 6 -44.12 -19.37 31.02
N VAL A 7 -44.77 -18.98 29.93
CA VAL A 7 -44.59 -17.74 29.16
C VAL A 7 -45.47 -16.66 29.78
N ARG A 8 -44.94 -15.46 30.06
CA ARG A 8 -45.69 -14.19 30.26
C ARG A 8 -44.84 -13.10 29.60
N ARG A 9 -45.13 -12.56 28.40
CA ARG A 9 -46.33 -11.89 27.87
C ARG A 9 -46.74 -10.66 28.68
N LEU A 10 -46.45 -9.47 28.12
CA LEU A 10 -47.35 -8.34 27.76
C LEU A 10 -46.60 -7.01 27.92
N SER A 11 -46.32 -6.27 26.83
CA SER A 11 -47.15 -5.17 26.27
C SER A 11 -47.13 -3.92 27.18
N ALA A 12 -46.88 -2.69 26.76
CA ALA A 12 -47.38 -2.02 25.56
C ALA A 12 -46.79 -0.59 25.43
N LEU A 13 -46.63 -0.14 24.17
CA LEU A 13 -47.12 1.15 23.63
C LEU A 13 -46.69 2.45 24.34
N THR A 14 -45.86 3.30 23.74
CA THR A 14 -46.19 4.47 22.87
C THR A 14 -44.96 5.41 23.03
N ARG A 15 -44.60 6.40 22.20
CA ARG A 15 -45.32 7.27 21.27
C ARG A 15 -44.26 8.09 20.50
N SER A 16 -44.67 8.56 19.33
CA SER A 16 -44.32 9.89 18.80
C SER A 16 -42.95 10.09 18.15
N HIS A 17 -42.92 9.69 16.88
CA HIS A 17 -42.54 10.57 15.78
C HIS A 17 -42.66 12.07 16.12
N SER A 18 -41.58 12.85 15.99
CA SER A 18 -41.68 14.30 15.85
C SER A 18 -40.76 14.75 14.74
N ARG A 19 -41.40 15.00 13.59
CA ARG A 19 -40.88 15.74 12.46
C ARG A 19 -40.60 17.16 12.94
N ARG A 20 -39.35 17.60 12.96
CA ARG A 20 -39.06 19.03 13.05
C ARG A 20 -39.12 19.60 11.64
N ALA A 21 -40.33 19.98 11.24
CA ALA A 21 -40.55 20.94 10.17
C ALA A 21 -40.01 22.29 10.65
N TYR A 22 -39.12 22.92 9.87
CA TYR A 22 -38.94 24.35 9.94
C TYR A 22 -39.29 24.93 8.57
N ALA A 23 -40.38 25.66 8.59
CA ALA A 23 -41.02 26.24 7.44
C ALA A 23 -40.19 27.39 6.87
N SER A 24 -40.27 27.48 5.54
CA SER A 24 -40.29 28.69 4.71
C SER A 24 -40.19 30.03 5.43
N ASN A 25 -39.34 30.92 4.93
CA ASN A 25 -39.80 32.17 4.31
C ASN A 25 -38.65 32.89 3.58
N LEU A 26 -38.78 32.95 2.27
CA LEU A 26 -38.08 33.88 1.39
C LEU A 26 -38.71 35.28 1.52
N PRO A 27 -37.89 36.34 1.45
CA PRO A 27 -38.25 37.51 0.68
C PRO A 27 -37.25 37.71 -0.46
N ARG A 28 -37.80 37.75 -1.67
CA ARG A 28 -37.18 38.29 -2.89
C ARG A 28 -37.53 39.78 -2.93
N LEU A 29 -36.57 40.65 -3.24
CA LEU A 29 -36.67 41.97 -3.90
C LEU A 29 -35.29 42.63 -3.79
N ALA A 30 -34.44 42.59 -4.81
CA ALA A 30 -34.34 43.60 -5.87
C ALA A 30 -33.96 45.00 -5.35
N SER A 31 -32.70 45.39 -5.50
CA SER A 31 -32.34 46.76 -5.88
C SER A 31 -30.87 46.83 -6.29
N THR A 32 -30.70 47.35 -7.48
CA THR A 32 -29.47 47.65 -8.18
C THR A 32 -28.76 48.88 -7.60
N GLN A 33 -27.45 48.94 -7.89
CA GLN A 33 -26.54 50.10 -7.87
C GLN A 33 -25.90 50.46 -6.53
N PHE A 34 -24.56 50.47 -6.54
CA PHE A 34 -23.64 51.55 -6.15
C PHE A 34 -22.24 50.89 -6.11
N SER A 35 -21.63 50.68 -7.28
CA SER A 35 -20.64 51.60 -7.86
C SER A 35 -19.25 51.50 -7.22
N GLN A 36 -18.28 51.10 -8.07
CA GLN A 36 -16.86 51.45 -8.01
C GLN A 36 -15.93 50.71 -7.03
N ILE A 37 -15.61 49.43 -7.28
CA ILE A 37 -14.22 48.94 -7.11
C ILE A 37 -13.90 47.90 -8.20
N ALA A 38 -14.08 48.28 -9.46
CA ALA A 38 -13.48 47.58 -10.59
C ALA A 38 -12.52 48.56 -11.26
N GLN A 39 -11.24 48.55 -10.85
CA GLN A 39 -10.14 49.10 -11.63
C GLN A 39 -8.79 48.68 -11.03
N ARG A 40 -7.95 48.10 -11.89
CA ARG A 40 -6.50 47.81 -11.72
C ARG A 40 -6.24 46.67 -10.72
N LEU A 41 -5.89 45.45 -11.14
CA LEU A 41 -4.71 45.11 -11.94
C LEU A 41 -4.96 43.82 -12.74
N GLN A 42 -5.57 43.93 -13.92
CA GLN A 42 -5.53 42.89 -14.95
C GLN A 42 -4.34 43.17 -15.87
N SER A 43 -3.12 42.98 -15.36
CA SER A 43 -1.87 42.92 -16.13
C SER A 43 -0.72 43.03 -15.14
N THR A 44 -0.25 41.89 -14.65
CA THR A 44 1.16 41.69 -14.33
C THR A 44 1.35 40.18 -14.21
N SER A 45 1.93 39.59 -15.26
CA SER A 45 2.89 38.48 -15.14
C SER A 45 2.43 37.34 -14.21
N PHE A 46 1.76 36.28 -14.67
CA PHE A 46 2.40 35.23 -15.47
C PHE A 46 3.87 34.91 -15.09
N ARG A 47 4.25 35.13 -13.82
CA ARG A 47 5.51 34.69 -13.20
C ARG A 47 5.31 34.56 -11.69
N TYR A 48 4.67 33.47 -11.27
CA TYR A 48 5.09 32.86 -10.02
C TYR A 48 5.27 31.37 -10.26
N CYS A 49 6.55 31.02 -10.36
CA CYS A 49 7.10 29.68 -10.25
C CYS A 49 6.34 28.57 -11.00
N GLN A 50 6.65 28.49 -12.28
CA GLN A 50 7.08 27.22 -12.85
C GLN A 50 8.12 26.56 -11.91
N LEU A 51 7.63 25.79 -10.94
CA LEU A 51 8.44 24.90 -10.12
C LEU A 51 8.04 23.47 -10.47
N ARG A 52 8.88 22.90 -11.35
CA ARG A 52 9.09 21.48 -11.63
C ARG A 52 7.84 20.63 -11.85
N SER A 53 7.70 20.20 -13.09
CA SER A 53 7.26 18.85 -13.42
C SER A 53 7.56 17.86 -12.29
N LEU A 54 6.50 17.38 -11.62
CA LEU A 54 6.54 16.17 -10.81
C LEU A 54 6.78 14.99 -11.76
N SER A 55 8.04 14.80 -12.17
CA SER A 55 8.51 13.46 -12.54
C SER A 55 8.83 12.75 -11.24
N ALA A 56 7.79 12.29 -10.53
CA ALA A 56 7.95 11.33 -9.45
C ALA A 56 7.89 9.92 -10.03
N THR A 57 8.90 9.55 -10.81
CA THR A 57 9.20 8.16 -11.21
C THR A 57 10.70 7.96 -11.11
N THR A 58 11.22 8.01 -9.89
CA THR A 58 12.63 7.63 -9.59
C THR A 58 12.69 6.60 -8.45
N GLY A 59 11.55 5.96 -8.12
CA GLY A 59 11.47 4.92 -7.09
C GLY A 59 11.54 3.49 -7.62
N ASP A 60 11.29 3.27 -8.92
CA ASP A 60 10.83 1.95 -9.39
C ASP A 60 11.87 1.13 -10.19
N GLN A 61 13.12 1.62 -10.32
CA GLN A 61 14.14 0.87 -11.06
C GLN A 61 14.69 -0.35 -10.31
N PHE A 62 14.30 -0.53 -9.04
CA PHE A 62 14.85 -1.55 -8.15
C PHE A 62 13.78 -2.52 -7.64
N LEU A 63 12.56 -2.42 -8.14
CA LEU A 63 11.45 -3.30 -7.81
C LEU A 63 11.07 -4.07 -9.08
N ILE A 64 11.10 -5.39 -9.01
CA ILE A 64 10.67 -6.27 -10.09
C ILE A 64 9.61 -7.23 -9.57
N ASN A 65 8.55 -7.46 -10.35
CA ASN A 65 7.59 -8.52 -10.11
C ASN A 65 7.94 -9.72 -10.99
N ILE A 66 8.03 -10.90 -10.38
CA ILE A 66 8.33 -12.14 -11.08
C ILE A 66 7.02 -12.79 -11.54
N GLN A 67 6.93 -13.11 -12.84
CA GLN A 67 5.73 -13.68 -13.45
C GLN A 67 5.83 -15.19 -13.67
N ASP A 68 7.05 -15.68 -13.94
CA ASP A 68 7.29 -17.07 -14.31
C ASP A 68 8.70 -17.53 -13.94
N ALA A 69 8.93 -18.84 -14.00
CA ALA A 69 10.21 -19.45 -13.63
C ALA A 69 11.39 -19.00 -14.50
N LYS A 70 11.14 -18.65 -15.77
CA LYS A 70 12.19 -18.15 -16.66
C LYS A 70 12.58 -16.73 -16.27
N ASP A 71 11.59 -15.89 -15.99
CA ASP A 71 11.79 -14.53 -15.49
C ASP A 71 12.59 -14.52 -14.18
N PHE A 72 12.29 -15.46 -13.28
CA PHE A 72 13.06 -15.65 -12.04
C PHE A 72 14.52 -16.01 -12.31
N GLN A 73 14.78 -16.95 -13.23
CA GLN A 73 16.14 -17.33 -13.59
C GLN A 73 16.93 -16.12 -14.13
N GLU A 74 16.37 -15.40 -15.10
CA GLU A 74 17.06 -14.29 -15.76
C GLU A 74 17.25 -13.08 -14.84
N LYS A 75 16.24 -12.70 -14.05
CA LYS A 75 16.28 -11.49 -13.24
C LYS A 75 16.83 -11.68 -11.82
N VAL A 76 16.81 -12.90 -11.28
CA VAL A 76 17.24 -13.18 -9.90
C VAL A 76 18.53 -13.97 -9.87
N ILE A 77 18.60 -15.09 -10.60
CA ILE A 77 19.75 -16.00 -10.52
C ILE A 77 20.93 -15.51 -11.35
N ASP A 78 20.65 -15.03 -12.56
CA ASP A 78 21.67 -14.53 -13.48
C ASP A 78 22.00 -13.03 -13.23
N SER A 79 21.38 -12.44 -12.20
CA SER A 79 21.62 -11.05 -11.82
C SER A 79 23.04 -10.84 -11.31
N LYS A 80 23.68 -9.78 -11.82
CA LYS A 80 24.98 -9.29 -11.34
C LYS A 80 24.87 -8.51 -10.02
N ILE A 81 23.66 -8.01 -9.72
CA ILE A 81 23.35 -7.22 -8.53
C ILE A 81 22.69 -8.16 -7.51
N PRO A 82 23.04 -8.08 -6.21
CA PRO A 82 22.35 -8.88 -5.20
C PRO A 82 20.84 -8.59 -5.19
N VAL A 83 20.05 -9.65 -5.05
CA VAL A 83 18.59 -9.60 -5.11
C VAL A 83 18.00 -10.09 -3.81
N VAL A 84 17.09 -9.30 -3.25
CA VAL A 84 16.21 -9.68 -2.15
C VAL A 84 14.90 -10.16 -2.76
N VAL A 85 14.52 -11.39 -2.48
CA VAL A 85 13.28 -12.01 -2.97
C VAL A 85 12.25 -12.01 -1.84
N ASP A 86 11.13 -11.33 -2.03
CA ASP A 86 9.97 -11.31 -1.14
C ASP A 86 8.91 -12.28 -1.66
N PHE A 87 8.77 -13.43 -0.99
CA PHE A 87 7.70 -14.37 -1.23
C PHE A 87 6.46 -13.94 -0.44
N HIS A 88 5.43 -13.51 -1.17
CA HIS A 88 4.19 -12.98 -0.60
C HIS A 88 2.96 -13.67 -1.19
N ALA A 89 1.79 -13.31 -0.66
CA ALA A 89 0.49 -13.68 -1.22
C ALA A 89 -0.51 -12.54 -1.02
N THR A 90 -1.49 -12.41 -1.91
CA THR A 90 -2.50 -11.34 -1.86
C THR A 90 -3.39 -11.39 -0.60
N TRP A 91 -3.62 -12.59 -0.08
CA TRP A 91 -4.41 -12.86 1.13
C TRP A 91 -3.60 -12.72 2.44
N CYS A 92 -2.29 -12.52 2.35
CA CYS A 92 -1.42 -12.42 3.52
C CYS A 92 -1.46 -11.02 4.14
N GLY A 93 -2.05 -10.90 5.33
CA GLY A 93 -2.10 -9.64 6.10
C GLY A 93 -0.71 -9.08 6.44
N PRO A 94 0.19 -9.84 7.10
CA PRO A 94 1.53 -9.36 7.45
C PRO A 94 2.38 -8.93 6.26
N CYS A 95 2.20 -9.55 5.09
CA CYS A 95 2.92 -9.21 3.87
C CYS A 95 2.65 -7.77 3.43
N LYS A 96 1.44 -7.25 3.66
CA LYS A 96 1.06 -5.86 3.34
C LYS A 96 1.80 -4.83 4.20
N LEU A 97 2.33 -5.24 5.36
CA LEU A 97 3.17 -4.39 6.21
C LEU A 97 4.65 -4.52 5.83
N LEU A 98 5.12 -5.73 5.53
CA LEU A 98 6.52 -5.99 5.21
C LEU A 98 6.93 -5.41 3.84
N GLY A 99 6.10 -5.58 2.82
CA GLY A 99 6.40 -5.15 1.44
C GLY A 99 6.82 -3.67 1.34
N PRO A 100 6.01 -2.71 1.81
CA PRO A 100 6.37 -1.28 1.77
C PRO A 100 7.63 -0.91 2.56
N ARG A 101 7.94 -1.66 3.64
CA ARG A 101 9.17 -1.46 4.42
C ARG A 101 10.40 -1.90 3.63
N LEU A 102 10.34 -3.09 3.00
CA LEU A 102 11.39 -3.58 2.11
C LEU A 102 11.63 -2.61 0.94
N GLU A 103 10.55 -2.16 0.29
CA GLU A 103 10.60 -1.19 -0.81
C GLU A 103 11.32 0.10 -0.39
N THR A 104 10.99 0.64 0.78
CA THR A 104 11.61 1.86 1.32
C THR A 104 13.10 1.67 1.61
N ILE A 105 13.48 0.58 2.27
CA ILE A 105 14.88 0.30 2.63
C ILE A 105 15.73 0.07 1.38
N ILE A 106 15.21 -0.68 0.41
CA ILE A 106 15.92 -1.01 -0.84
C ILE A 106 16.04 0.20 -1.76
N ALA A 107 15.01 1.05 -1.83
CA ALA A 107 15.10 2.33 -2.53
C ALA A 107 16.26 3.20 -1.99
N GLY A 108 16.50 3.16 -0.67
CA GLY A 108 17.63 3.82 -0.02
C GLY A 108 19.02 3.31 -0.45
N LYS A 109 19.11 2.07 -0.98
CA LYS A 109 20.37 1.47 -1.46
C LYS A 109 20.77 1.90 -2.88
N LYS A 110 19.96 2.74 -3.55
CA LYS A 110 20.28 3.40 -4.83
C LYS A 110 20.75 2.42 -5.93
N GLY A 111 20.11 1.27 -6.04
CA GLY A 111 20.40 0.27 -7.07
C GLY A 111 21.56 -0.68 -6.81
N LYS A 112 22.11 -0.67 -5.59
CA LYS A 112 23.04 -1.71 -5.15
C LYS A 112 22.36 -3.04 -4.86
N VAL A 113 21.04 -3.04 -4.65
CA VAL A 113 20.22 -4.20 -4.34
C VAL A 113 18.91 -4.07 -5.10
N ILE A 114 18.39 -5.19 -5.61
CA ILE A 114 17.09 -5.28 -6.28
C ILE A 114 16.10 -6.01 -5.36
N LEU A 115 14.84 -5.57 -5.32
CA LEU A 115 13.73 -6.27 -4.70
C LEU A 115 12.94 -7.03 -5.76
N ALA A 116 12.88 -8.35 -5.65
CA ALA A 116 12.04 -9.21 -6.47
C ALA A 116 10.83 -9.67 -5.65
N LYS A 117 9.62 -9.38 -6.13
CA LYS A 117 8.37 -9.83 -5.51
C LYS A 117 7.88 -11.07 -6.23
N VAL A 118 7.59 -12.12 -5.47
CA VAL A 118 7.14 -13.41 -5.98
C VAL A 118 5.84 -13.75 -5.26
N ASP A 119 4.75 -13.81 -6.03
CA ASP A 119 3.49 -14.35 -5.51
C ASP A 119 3.56 -15.89 -5.51
N ILE A 120 3.36 -16.47 -4.32
CA ILE A 120 3.43 -17.93 -4.14
C ILE A 120 2.24 -18.68 -4.76
N ASP A 121 1.10 -18.00 -4.97
CA ASP A 121 -0.07 -18.61 -5.60
C ASP A 121 0.13 -18.75 -7.12
N GLU A 122 0.85 -17.80 -7.72
CA GLU A 122 1.20 -17.81 -9.15
C GLU A 122 2.46 -18.63 -9.45
N ASN A 123 3.42 -18.66 -8.52
CA ASN A 123 4.75 -19.25 -8.70
C ASN A 123 5.08 -20.33 -7.63
N ALA A 124 4.15 -21.26 -7.42
CA ALA A 124 4.25 -22.28 -6.37
C ALA A 124 5.50 -23.18 -6.51
N ASP A 125 5.90 -23.50 -7.74
CA ASP A 125 7.10 -24.28 -8.06
C ASP A 125 8.38 -23.59 -7.59
N ILE A 126 8.49 -22.27 -7.78
CA ILE A 126 9.62 -21.47 -7.30
C ILE A 126 9.64 -21.47 -5.77
N ALA A 127 8.49 -21.22 -5.14
CA ALA A 127 8.36 -21.24 -3.68
C ALA A 127 8.79 -22.59 -3.08
N MET A 128 8.34 -23.69 -3.66
CA MET A 128 8.73 -25.05 -3.25
C MET A 128 10.23 -25.31 -3.41
N LYS A 129 10.83 -24.88 -4.53
CA LYS A 129 12.27 -25.06 -4.80
C LYS A 129 13.15 -24.40 -3.74
N TYR A 130 12.74 -23.24 -3.21
CA TYR A 130 13.47 -22.52 -2.15
C TYR A 130 13.00 -22.86 -0.73
N GLY A 131 12.13 -23.86 -0.58
CA GLY A 131 11.64 -24.33 0.72
C GLY A 131 10.81 -23.27 1.45
N VAL A 132 10.01 -22.51 0.73
CA VAL A 132 9.07 -21.54 1.30
C VAL A 132 7.82 -22.30 1.78
N GLN A 133 7.66 -22.38 3.09
CA GLN A 133 6.54 -23.09 3.74
C GLN A 133 5.46 -22.14 4.27
N ALA A 134 5.81 -20.86 4.46
CA ALA A 134 4.93 -19.83 4.98
C ALA A 134 5.31 -18.48 4.38
N VAL A 135 4.33 -17.58 4.30
CA VAL A 135 4.54 -16.19 3.88
C VAL A 135 4.29 -15.23 5.06
N PRO A 136 5.00 -14.10 5.14
CA PRO A 136 6.08 -13.69 4.23
C PRO A 136 7.38 -14.47 4.49
N THR A 137 8.11 -14.79 3.43
CA THR A 137 9.49 -15.30 3.51
C THR A 137 10.37 -14.45 2.62
N VAL A 138 11.50 -14.02 3.14
CA VAL A 138 12.44 -13.18 2.39
C VAL A 138 13.77 -13.89 2.25
N LEU A 139 14.28 -13.96 1.03
CA LEU A 139 15.52 -14.64 0.67
C LEU A 139 16.51 -13.64 0.09
N ALA A 140 17.76 -13.71 0.54
CA ALA A 140 18.86 -12.93 0.00
C ALA A 140 19.66 -13.80 -0.98
N ILE A 141 19.72 -13.40 -2.25
CA ILE A 141 20.44 -14.10 -3.31
C ILE A 141 21.59 -13.21 -3.83
N LYS A 142 22.78 -13.79 -3.94
CA LYS A 142 23.97 -13.16 -4.50
C LYS A 142 24.72 -14.19 -5.34
N ASN A 143 25.06 -13.84 -6.59
CA ASN A 143 25.74 -14.72 -7.54
C ASN A 143 25.03 -16.09 -7.69
N GLY A 144 23.70 -16.07 -7.83
CA GLY A 144 22.88 -17.28 -8.00
C GLY A 144 22.75 -18.17 -6.75
N THR A 145 23.34 -17.80 -5.61
CA THR A 145 23.29 -18.58 -4.37
C THR A 145 22.51 -17.84 -3.28
N SER A 146 21.69 -18.57 -2.52
CA SER A 146 21.03 -18.04 -1.33
C SER A 146 22.05 -17.87 -0.19
N ILE A 147 22.23 -16.64 0.28
CA ILE A 147 23.18 -16.34 1.36
C ILE A 147 22.53 -16.25 2.74
N ASP A 148 21.27 -15.82 2.81
CA ASP A 148 20.54 -15.64 4.06
C ASP A 148 19.02 -15.69 3.81
N LYS A 149 18.24 -16.03 4.83
CA LYS A 149 16.78 -16.14 4.76
C LYS A 149 16.16 -15.82 6.11
N PHE A 150 15.05 -15.09 6.11
CA PHE A 150 14.17 -14.99 7.28
C PHE A 150 12.71 -15.25 6.90
N VAL A 151 11.92 -15.61 7.91
CA VAL A 151 10.49 -15.90 7.77
C VAL A 151 9.72 -15.02 8.74
N GLY A 152 8.57 -14.53 8.30
CA GLY A 152 7.68 -13.68 9.08
C GLY A 152 8.01 -12.19 8.98
N LEU A 153 7.24 -11.40 9.73
CA LEU A 153 7.43 -9.96 9.83
C LEU A 153 8.63 -9.65 10.72
N GLN A 154 9.52 -8.78 10.25
CA GLN A 154 10.68 -8.30 10.99
C GLN A 154 10.57 -6.79 11.22
N ASP A 155 11.27 -6.29 12.23
CA ASP A 155 11.44 -4.84 12.43
C ASP A 155 12.45 -4.26 11.44
N ASP A 156 12.46 -2.94 11.34
CA ASP A 156 13.22 -2.22 10.32
C ASP A 156 14.74 -2.36 10.54
N ASP A 157 15.21 -2.53 11.78
CA ASP A 157 16.63 -2.69 12.10
C ASP A 157 17.14 -4.07 11.66
N GLN A 158 16.35 -5.12 11.89
CA GLN A 158 16.64 -6.46 11.37
C GLN A 158 16.65 -6.50 9.84
N ILE A 159 15.69 -5.84 9.19
CA ILE A 159 15.64 -5.77 7.72
C ILE A 159 16.87 -5.00 7.18
N GLN A 160 17.25 -3.89 7.80
CA GLN A 160 18.45 -3.15 7.40
C GLN A 160 19.72 -3.99 7.53
N THR A 161 19.89 -4.66 8.68
CA THR A 161 21.02 -5.57 8.93
C THR A 161 21.07 -6.68 7.89
N PHE A 162 19.91 -7.25 7.55
CA PHE A 162 19.80 -8.28 6.51
C PHE A 162 20.24 -7.78 5.14
N VAL A 163 19.78 -6.58 4.73
CA VAL A 163 20.16 -5.98 3.44
C VAL A 163 21.65 -5.57 3.42
N GLU A 164 22.23 -5.21 4.57
CA GLU A 164 23.64 -4.85 4.66
C GLU A 164 24.58 -6.03 4.42
N LYS A 165 24.20 -7.26 4.77
CA LYS A 165 24.97 -8.47 4.46
C LYS A 165 25.17 -8.69 2.95
N LEU A 166 24.32 -8.09 2.11
CA LEU A 166 24.39 -8.21 0.65
C LEU A 166 25.36 -7.21 0.01
N CYS A 167 25.58 -6.06 0.66
CA CYS A 167 26.44 -4.97 0.18
C CYS A 167 27.92 -5.32 0.32
#